data_AF-A0A536CZ43-F1
#
_entry.id   AF-A0A536CZ43-F1
#
_cell.length_a   1.000
_cell.length_b   1.000
_cell.length_c   1.000
_cell.angle_alpha   90.00
_cell.angle_beta   90.00
_cell.angle_gamma   90.00
#
_symmetry.space_group_name_H-M   'P 1'
#
loop_
_entity.id
_entity.type
_entity.pdbx_description
1 polymer ?
#
loop_
_entity_poly.entity_id
_entity_poly.type
_entity_poly.pdbx_seq_one_letter_code
_entity_poly.pdbx_strand_id
1 'polypeptide(L)'
;MSEAAALIASQIRRTPTEKSDALSNLAGREVYLKLENLQKTGAFKIRGALHALLRKDARERANGVVTASAGNHGQGVAYAAQLLGVPATIVLPHGVPLAKLTAIQRTGAEAVLSGESY
;
A
#
# COMPACT_ATOMS: atom_id res chain seq x y z
N MET A 1 -16.98 1.56 -15.01
CA MET A 1 -15.99 1.46 -13.90
C MET A 1 -15.11 0.26 -14.19
N SER A 2 -13.79 0.34 -14.04
CA SER A 2 -12.91 -0.82 -14.31
C SER A 2 -13.07 -1.90 -13.24
N GLU A 3 -12.73 -3.16 -13.59
CA GLU A 3 -12.73 -4.30 -12.66
C GLU A 3 -11.98 -3.97 -11.37
N ALA A 4 -10.74 -3.50 -11.50
CA ALA A 4 -9.91 -3.16 -10.36
C ALA A 4 -10.56 -2.09 -9.46
N ALA A 5 -11.17 -1.07 -10.05
CA ALA A 5 -11.84 -0.02 -9.29
C ALA A 5 -13.07 -0.54 -8.53
N ALA A 6 -13.85 -1.44 -9.14
CA ALA A 6 -15.00 -2.06 -8.49
C ALA A 6 -14.58 -2.95 -7.32
N LEU A 7 -13.53 -3.77 -7.51
CA LEU A 7 -13.10 -4.77 -6.54
C LEU A 7 -12.59 -4.15 -5.23
N ILE A 8 -11.88 -3.02 -5.30
CA ILE A 8 -11.29 -2.39 -4.11
C ILE A 8 -12.18 -1.32 -3.46
N ALA A 9 -13.27 -0.90 -4.14
CA ALA A 9 -14.02 0.33 -3.81
C ALA A 9 -14.46 0.42 -2.34
N SER A 10 -14.88 -0.69 -1.74
CA SER A 10 -15.39 -0.73 -0.37
C SER A 10 -14.31 -0.61 0.72
N GLN A 11 -13.04 -0.81 0.36
CA GLN A 11 -11.95 -0.92 1.33
C GLN A 11 -10.88 0.17 1.19
N ILE A 12 -10.93 0.99 0.15
CA ILE A 12 -9.98 2.09 -0.10
C ILE A 12 -10.64 3.46 -0.04
N ARG A 13 -9.86 4.49 0.28
CA ARG A 13 -10.35 5.88 0.24
C ARG A 13 -10.41 6.37 -1.21
N ARG A 14 -11.49 7.05 -1.58
CA ARG A 14 -11.47 7.96 -2.74
C ARG A 14 -10.81 9.27 -2.30
N THR A 15 -9.53 9.38 -2.59
CA THR A 15 -8.70 10.54 -2.22
C THR A 15 -9.18 11.79 -2.95
N PRO A 16 -9.05 12.98 -2.35
CA PRO A 16 -9.41 14.22 -3.01
C PRO A 16 -8.48 14.52 -4.19
N THR A 17 -9.00 15.32 -5.12
CA THR A 17 -8.24 15.93 -6.21
C THR A 17 -8.40 17.44 -6.04
N GLU A 18 -7.32 18.13 -5.68
CA GLU A 18 -7.38 19.54 -5.29
C GLU A 18 -6.60 20.41 -6.28
N LYS A 19 -7.15 21.56 -6.66
CA LYS A 19 -6.43 22.53 -7.48
C LYS A 19 -5.31 23.15 -6.64
N SER A 20 -4.13 23.30 -7.23
CA SER A 20 -3.03 24.05 -6.62
C SER A 20 -2.87 25.37 -7.36
N ASP A 21 -3.25 26.48 -6.73
CA ASP A 21 -3.13 27.81 -7.36
C ASP A 21 -1.67 28.19 -7.59
N ALA A 22 -0.79 27.89 -6.64
CA ALA A 22 0.65 28.13 -6.77
C ALA A 22 1.26 27.41 -7.98
N LEU A 23 0.98 26.11 -8.14
CA LEU A 23 1.47 25.34 -9.29
C LEU A 23 0.78 25.75 -10.59
N SER A 24 -0.49 26.14 -10.51
CA SER A 24 -1.22 26.60 -11.70
C SER A 24 -0.63 27.89 -12.26
N ASN A 25 -0.30 28.84 -11.38
CA ASN A 25 0.36 30.10 -11.74
C ASN A 25 1.76 29.85 -12.32
N LEU A 26 2.54 28.96 -11.69
CA LEU A 26 3.87 28.60 -12.17
C LEU A 26 3.85 27.93 -13.55
N ALA A 27 2.86 27.07 -13.81
CA ALA A 27 2.76 26.30 -15.04
C ALA A 27 1.99 27.01 -16.18
N GLY A 28 1.37 28.16 -15.91
CA GLY A 28 0.51 28.89 -16.85
C GLY A 28 -0.74 28.12 -17.27
N ARG A 29 -1.18 27.14 -16.48
CA ARG A 29 -2.33 26.26 -16.76
C ARG A 29 -2.87 25.68 -15.46
N GLU A 30 -4.10 25.17 -15.44
CA GLU A 30 -4.63 24.54 -14.22
C GLU A 30 -3.87 23.25 -13.85
N VAL A 31 -3.41 23.18 -12.60
CA VAL A 31 -2.74 22.01 -12.03
C VAL A 31 -3.55 21.49 -10.85
N TYR A 32 -3.86 20.19 -10.89
CA TYR A 32 -4.57 19.48 -9.84
C TYR A 32 -3.69 18.40 -9.22
N LEU A 33 -3.76 18.27 -7.90
CA LEU A 33 -3.01 17.31 -7.10
C LEU A 33 -3.93 16.16 -6.70
N LYS A 34 -3.56 14.94 -7.08
CA LYS A 34 -4.23 13.73 -6.60
C LYS A 34 -3.59 13.28 -5.30
N LEU A 35 -4.26 13.51 -4.17
CA LEU A 35 -3.67 13.39 -2.83
C LEU A 35 -3.61 11.94 -2.32
N GLU A 36 -2.83 11.09 -2.97
CA GLU A 36 -2.61 9.69 -2.55
C GLU A 36 -1.81 9.54 -1.25
N ASN A 37 -1.15 10.61 -0.79
CA ASN A 37 -0.59 10.69 0.55
C ASN A 37 -1.65 10.57 1.66
N LEU A 38 -2.93 10.85 1.34
CA LEU A 38 -4.06 10.68 2.27
C LEU A 38 -4.73 9.31 2.18
N GLN A 39 -4.22 8.41 1.33
CA GLN A 39 -4.72 7.05 1.25
C GLN A 39 -4.36 6.28 2.54
N LYS A 40 -5.06 5.16 2.79
CA LYS A 40 -4.61 4.17 3.77
C LYS A 40 -3.13 3.84 3.55
N THR A 41 -2.39 3.65 4.63
CA THR A 41 -0.93 3.49 4.64
C THR A 41 -0.12 4.68 4.09
N GLY A 42 -0.75 5.85 3.90
CA GLY A 42 -0.07 7.08 3.47
C GLY A 42 0.39 7.09 2.01
N ALA A 43 -0.04 6.13 1.18
CA ALA A 43 0.38 6.03 -0.21
C ALA A 43 -0.60 5.21 -1.06
N PHE A 44 -0.51 5.36 -2.38
CA PHE A 44 -1.36 4.66 -3.34
C PHE A 44 -1.19 3.13 -3.37
N LYS A 45 -0.10 2.59 -2.81
CA LYS A 45 0.34 1.20 -2.98
C LYS A 45 -0.67 0.17 -2.45
N ILE A 46 -1.48 0.55 -1.45
CA ILE A 46 -2.57 -0.30 -0.95
C ILE A 46 -3.58 -0.68 -2.04
N ARG A 47 -3.82 0.18 -3.04
CA ARG A 47 -4.77 -0.08 -4.12
C ARG A 47 -4.40 -1.35 -4.90
N GLY A 48 -3.12 -1.42 -5.30
CA GLY A 48 -2.60 -2.56 -6.06
C GLY A 48 -2.46 -3.80 -5.20
N ALA A 49 -1.96 -3.66 -3.96
CA ALA A 49 -1.84 -4.78 -3.03
C ALA A 49 -3.18 -5.45 -2.74
N LEU A 50 -4.20 -4.63 -2.43
CA LEU A 50 -5.53 -5.14 -2.14
C LEU A 50 -6.17 -5.79 -3.37
N HIS A 51 -6.07 -5.16 -4.53
CA HIS A 51 -6.57 -5.73 -5.78
C HIS A 51 -5.92 -7.10 -6.07
N ALA A 52 -4.61 -7.21 -5.92
CA ALA A 52 -3.88 -8.46 -6.16
C ALA A 52 -4.34 -9.58 -5.21
N LEU A 53 -4.57 -9.27 -3.94
CA LEU A 53 -5.07 -10.25 -2.97
C LEU A 53 -6.53 -10.62 -3.24
N LEU A 54 -7.41 -9.67 -3.54
CA LEU A 54 -8.82 -9.92 -3.79
C LEU A 54 -9.08 -10.74 -5.06
N ARG A 55 -8.15 -10.72 -6.03
CA ARG A 55 -8.24 -11.53 -7.25
C ARG A 55 -7.87 -13.00 -7.04
N LYS A 56 -7.22 -13.33 -5.92
CA LYS A 56 -6.88 -14.71 -5.58
C LYS A 56 -8.07 -15.42 -4.98
N ASP A 57 -8.22 -16.70 -5.31
CA ASP A 57 -9.24 -17.52 -4.68
C ASP A 57 -8.96 -17.71 -3.16
N ALA A 58 -9.91 -18.32 -2.44
CA ALA A 58 -9.76 -18.52 -1.00
C ALA A 58 -8.60 -19.45 -0.65
N ARG A 59 -8.30 -20.45 -1.48
CA ARG A 59 -7.23 -21.42 -1.25
C ARG A 59 -5.86 -20.78 -1.47
N GLU A 60 -5.70 -20.01 -2.53
CA GLU A 60 -4.50 -19.24 -2.80
C GLU A 60 -4.23 -18.22 -1.69
N ARG A 61 -5.28 -17.53 -1.20
CA ARG A 61 -5.14 -16.57 -0.10
C ARG A 61 -4.74 -17.24 1.21
N ALA A 62 -5.24 -18.44 1.50
CA ALA A 62 -4.91 -19.18 2.70
C ALA A 62 -3.42 -19.56 2.79
N ASN A 63 -2.73 -19.69 1.64
CA ASN A 63 -1.29 -19.93 1.59
C ASN A 63 -0.44 -18.72 2.04
N GLY A 64 -1.07 -17.55 2.22
CA GLY A 64 -0.39 -16.32 2.58
C GLY A 64 0.31 -15.64 1.41
N VAL A 65 1.00 -14.54 1.70
CA VAL A 65 1.78 -13.77 0.72
C VAL A 65 3.12 -13.33 1.28
N VAL A 66 4.10 -13.15 0.39
CA VAL A 66 5.41 -12.60 0.71
C VAL A 66 5.75 -11.44 -0.21
N THR A 67 6.40 -10.41 0.32
CA THR A 67 7.01 -9.34 -0.50
C THR A 67 8.28 -8.81 0.17
N ALA A 68 9.21 -8.27 -0.62
CA ALA A 68 10.41 -7.61 -0.13
C ALA A 68 10.27 -6.09 -0.33
N SER A 69 10.03 -5.32 0.73
CA SER A 69 9.91 -3.87 0.64
C SER A 69 9.92 -3.13 1.98
N ALA A 70 10.85 -2.19 2.13
CA ALA A 70 11.07 -1.32 3.28
C ALA A 70 10.36 0.02 3.13
N GLY A 71 9.25 0.04 2.42
CA GLY A 71 8.54 1.26 2.10
C GLY A 71 7.05 1.02 1.91
N ASN A 72 6.45 1.90 1.12
CA ASN A 72 5.00 1.96 0.94
C ASN A 72 4.39 0.67 0.37
N HIS A 73 5.16 -0.12 -0.40
CA HIS A 73 4.66 -1.40 -0.91
C HIS A 73 4.55 -2.45 0.20
N GLY A 74 5.58 -2.62 1.03
CA GLY A 74 5.54 -3.53 2.18
C GLY A 74 4.40 -3.18 3.14
N GLN A 75 4.24 -1.90 3.46
CA GLN A 75 3.10 -1.43 4.27
C GLN A 75 1.75 -1.67 3.60
N GLY A 76 1.66 -1.43 2.29
CA GLY A 76 0.44 -1.68 1.51
C GLY A 76 0.04 -3.16 1.50
N VAL A 77 1.00 -4.07 1.32
CA VAL A 77 0.76 -5.53 1.36
C VAL A 77 0.38 -5.99 2.76
N ALA A 78 1.14 -5.59 3.77
CA ALA A 78 0.89 -5.94 5.17
C ALA A 78 -0.52 -5.51 5.62
N TYR A 79 -0.91 -4.27 5.28
CA TYR A 79 -2.24 -3.76 5.61
C TYR A 79 -3.36 -4.42 4.78
N ALA A 80 -3.14 -4.70 3.50
CA ALA A 80 -4.13 -5.44 2.69
C ALA A 80 -4.36 -6.85 3.23
N ALA A 81 -3.28 -7.53 3.62
CA ALA A 81 -3.33 -8.86 4.18
C ALA A 81 -4.08 -8.88 5.52
N GLN A 82 -3.82 -7.90 6.40
CA GLN A 82 -4.57 -7.69 7.63
C GLN A 82 -6.08 -7.52 7.38
N LEU A 83 -6.46 -6.67 6.41
CA LEU A 83 -7.87 -6.44 6.07
C LEU A 83 -8.60 -7.70 5.59
N LEU A 84 -7.87 -8.64 4.97
CA LEU A 84 -8.42 -9.85 4.39
C LEU A 84 -8.20 -11.11 5.25
N GLY A 85 -7.55 -10.98 6.41
CA GLY A 85 -7.20 -12.12 7.26
C GLY A 85 -6.20 -13.09 6.59
N VAL A 86 -5.33 -12.57 5.72
CA VAL A 86 -4.34 -13.36 4.97
C VAL A 86 -2.99 -13.30 5.70
N PRO A 87 -2.29 -14.43 5.93
CA PRO A 87 -0.92 -14.41 6.44
C PRO A 87 0.01 -13.63 5.50
N ALA A 88 0.87 -12.78 6.06
CA ALA A 88 1.82 -12.02 5.25
C ALA A 88 3.20 -11.96 5.87
N THR A 89 4.22 -12.14 5.04
CA THR A 89 5.63 -11.98 5.40
C THR A 89 6.23 -10.84 4.59
N ILE A 90 6.83 -9.86 5.26
CA ILE A 90 7.49 -8.71 4.66
C ILE A 90 8.99 -8.78 4.93
N VAL A 91 9.77 -8.94 3.86
CA VAL A 91 11.23 -8.99 3.93
C VAL A 91 11.80 -7.57 3.80
N LEU A 92 12.70 -7.24 4.71
CA LEU A 92 13.27 -5.90 4.93
C LEU A 92 14.78 -6.02 5.13
N PRO A 93 15.62 -5.08 4.65
CA PRO A 93 17.03 -5.04 4.99
C PRO A 93 17.23 -4.65 6.47
N HIS A 94 18.38 -5.01 7.05
CA HIS A 94 18.68 -4.74 8.46
C HIS A 94 18.64 -3.25 8.85
N GLY A 95 19.00 -2.34 7.93
CA GLY A 95 19.02 -0.89 8.16
C GLY A 95 17.67 -0.17 8.02
N VAL A 96 16.54 -0.87 7.96
CA VAL A 96 15.23 -0.23 7.79
C VAL A 96 14.89 0.69 8.97
N PRO A 97 14.37 1.92 8.74
CA PRO A 97 13.93 2.79 9.83
C PRO A 97 12.90 2.10 10.75
N LEU A 98 13.12 2.19 12.06
CA LEU A 98 12.29 1.53 13.08
C LEU A 98 10.80 1.83 12.94
N ALA A 99 10.44 3.06 12.56
CA ALA A 99 9.07 3.45 12.32
C ALA A 99 8.38 2.60 11.23
N LYS A 100 9.13 2.21 10.18
CA LYS A 100 8.58 1.39 9.10
C LYS A 100 8.45 -0.08 9.49
N LEU A 101 9.44 -0.62 10.21
CA LEU A 101 9.38 -1.96 10.78
C LEU A 101 8.18 -2.10 11.73
N THR A 102 8.03 -1.15 12.65
CA THR A 102 6.93 -1.12 13.62
C THR A 102 5.57 -1.00 12.93
N ALA A 103 5.47 -0.17 11.89
CA ALA A 103 4.23 -0.04 11.12
C ALA A 103 3.80 -1.36 10.46
N ILE A 104 4.75 -2.16 9.96
CA ILE A 104 4.47 -3.50 9.41
C ILE A 104 4.02 -4.45 10.52
N GLN A 105 4.77 -4.54 11.62
CA GLN A 105 4.45 -5.44 12.73
C GLN A 105 3.07 -5.18 13.34
N ARG A 106 2.64 -3.90 13.42
CA ARG A 106 1.30 -3.53 13.91
C ARG A 106 0.14 -4.05 13.05
N THR A 107 0.40 -4.47 11.82
CA THR A 107 -0.62 -5.12 10.97
C THR A 107 -0.81 -6.61 11.30
N GLY A 108 0.10 -7.21 12.08
CA GLY A 108 0.16 -8.65 12.32
C GLY A 108 0.96 -9.43 11.27
N ALA A 109 1.51 -8.74 10.27
CA ALA A 109 2.43 -9.36 9.31
C ALA A 109 3.77 -9.71 9.98
N GLU A 110 4.37 -10.83 9.55
CA GLU A 110 5.73 -11.22 9.91
C GLU A 110 6.71 -10.28 9.22
N ALA A 111 7.67 -9.74 9.96
CA ALA A 111 8.73 -8.90 9.43
C ALA A 111 10.07 -9.65 9.51
N VAL A 112 10.65 -9.98 8.37
CA VAL A 112 11.92 -10.70 8.26
C VAL A 112 13.02 -9.71 7.89
N LEU A 113 13.98 -9.51 8.80
CA LEU A 113 15.19 -8.73 8.52
C LEU A 113 16.23 -9.61 7.84
N SER A 114 16.58 -9.30 6.58
CA SER A 114 17.56 -10.04 5.80
C SER A 114 18.23 -9.15 4.76
N GLY A 115 19.56 -9.21 4.71
CA GLY A 115 20.38 -8.48 3.75
C GLY A 115 20.60 -7.01 4.11
N GLU A 116 21.56 -6.40 3.42
CA GLU A 116 21.94 -4.99 3.62
C GLU A 116 21.21 -4.04 2.65
N SER A 117 20.75 -4.56 1.50
CA SER A 117 20.05 -3.81 0.45
C SER A 117 19.08 -4.71 -0.35
N TYR A 118 18.33 -4.09 -1.27
CA TYR A 118 17.53 -4.77 -2.31
C TYR A 118 18.38 -5.25 -3.48
#